data_AF-A0A6P0XAT4-F1
#
_entry.id   AF-A0A6P0XAT4-F1
#
_cell.length_a   1.000
_cell.length_b   1.000
_cell.length_c   1.000
_cell.angle_alpha   90.00
_cell.angle_beta   90.00
_cell.angle_gamma   90.00
#
_symmetry.space_group_name_H-M   'P 1'
#
loop_
_entity.id
_entity.type
_entity.pdbx_description
1 polymer ?
#
loop_
_entity_poly.entity_id
_entity_poly.type
_entity_poly.pdbx_seq_one_letter_code
_entity_poly.pdbx_strand_id
1 'polypeptide(L)'
;MRELYPPIQPYKRGNLKVSDIHTIYYEECGNPQGKPVVFLHGGPGGGMIPLYRQYFDPKKWRIILFDQRGCGRSTPHAELSQNTTWDLVSDIEKLRVHLSIEKWVV
;
A
#
# COMPACT_ATOMS: atom_id res chain seq x y z
N MET A 1 13.46 12.40 -21.62
CA MET A 1 12.94 12.51 -20.24
C MET A 1 12.28 11.18 -19.91
N ARG A 2 12.41 10.63 -18.69
CA ARG A 2 11.67 9.40 -18.35
C ARG A 2 10.23 9.78 -18.02
N GLU A 3 9.29 9.09 -18.65
CA GLU A 3 7.85 9.25 -18.44
C GLU A 3 7.32 8.16 -17.51
N LEU A 4 6.11 8.35 -16.99
CA LEU A 4 5.41 7.34 -16.21
C LEU A 4 5.01 6.15 -17.10
N TYR A 5 4.92 4.96 -16.53
CA TYR A 5 4.37 3.81 -17.24
C TYR A 5 2.88 4.02 -17.54
N PRO A 6 2.29 3.33 -18.54
CA PRO A 6 0.86 3.45 -18.84
C PRO A 6 -0.02 3.14 -17.62
N PRO A 7 -1.22 3.75 -17.51
CA PRO A 7 -2.16 3.46 -16.43
C PRO A 7 -2.47 1.96 -16.32
N ILE A 8 -2.49 1.44 -15.10
CA ILE A 8 -2.87 0.05 -14.81
C ILE A 8 -3.92 -0.01 -13.69
N GLN A 9 -4.69 -1.10 -13.69
CA GLN A 9 -5.61 -1.43 -12.61
C GLN A 9 -4.98 -2.49 -11.70
N PRO A 10 -5.34 -2.50 -10.40
CA PRO A 10 -4.92 -3.54 -9.49
C PRO A 10 -5.53 -4.88 -9.92
N TYR A 11 -4.74 -5.94 -9.89
CA TYR A 11 -5.25 -7.30 -10.08
C TYR A 11 -5.89 -7.84 -8.80
N LYS A 12 -5.55 -7.27 -7.64
CA LYS A 12 -6.14 -7.62 -6.34
C LYS A 12 -6.30 -6.38 -5.47
N ARG A 13 -7.41 -6.35 -4.74
CA ARG A 13 -7.76 -5.34 -3.72
C ARG A 13 -8.13 -6.08 -2.46
N GLY A 14 -7.81 -5.53 -1.30
CA GLY A 14 -8.18 -6.13 -0.03
C GLY A 14 -8.20 -5.13 1.11
N ASN A 15 -8.70 -5.62 2.23
CA ASN A 15 -8.67 -4.94 3.51
C ASN A 15 -7.94 -5.83 4.52
N LEU A 16 -7.15 -5.25 5.41
CA LEU A 16 -6.43 -5.96 6.46
C LEU A 16 -6.74 -5.30 7.80
N LYS A 17 -7.35 -6.05 8.72
CA LYS A 17 -7.53 -5.60 10.10
C LYS A 17 -6.17 -5.62 10.80
N VAL A 18 -5.68 -4.47 11.21
CA VAL A 18 -4.34 -4.29 11.81
C VAL A 18 -4.39 -3.99 13.30
N SER A 19 -5.53 -3.54 13.81
CA SER A 19 -5.80 -3.46 15.24
C SER A 19 -7.28 -3.69 15.49
N ASP A 20 -7.72 -3.62 16.76
CA ASP A 20 -9.15 -3.69 17.09
C ASP A 20 -9.96 -2.55 16.48
N ILE A 21 -9.31 -1.43 16.19
CA ILE A 21 -9.92 -0.22 15.62
C ILE A 21 -9.72 -0.17 14.10
N HIS A 22 -8.49 -0.42 13.64
CA HIS A 22 -8.09 -0.05 12.28
C HIS A 22 -8.13 -1.22 11.30
N THR A 23 -8.70 -0.94 10.13
CA THR A 23 -8.64 -1.78 8.94
C THR A 23 -8.03 -0.98 7.79
N ILE A 24 -6.87 -1.41 7.30
CA ILE A 24 -6.19 -0.75 6.18
C ILE A 24 -6.65 -1.33 4.84
N TYR A 25 -6.83 -0.46 3.84
CA TYR A 25 -7.06 -0.85 2.46
C TYR A 25 -5.71 -1.06 1.74
N TYR A 26 -5.62 -2.10 0.90
CA TYR A 26 -4.45 -2.33 0.05
C TYR A 26 -4.81 -2.81 -1.36
N GLU A 27 -3.88 -2.61 -2.27
CA GLU A 27 -3.92 -3.04 -3.66
C GLU A 27 -2.63 -3.75 -4.04
N GLU A 28 -2.75 -4.76 -4.90
CA GLU A 28 -1.61 -5.33 -5.62
C GLU A 28 -1.75 -5.06 -7.14
N CYS A 29 -0.70 -4.50 -7.73
CA CYS A 29 -0.63 -4.12 -9.14
C CYS A 29 0.63 -4.70 -9.82
N GLY A 30 0.68 -4.62 -11.15
CA GLY A 30 1.83 -5.08 -11.94
C GLY A 30 1.86 -6.61 -12.10
N ASN A 31 3.04 -7.20 -12.00
CA ASN A 31 3.27 -8.63 -12.19
C ASN A 31 3.20 -9.36 -10.84
N PRO A 32 2.24 -10.28 -10.60
CA PRO A 32 2.15 -11.05 -9.35
C PRO A 32 3.40 -11.87 -9.02
N GLN A 33 4.21 -12.23 -10.03
CA GLN A 33 5.49 -12.95 -9.89
C GLN A 33 6.70 -12.02 -10.01
N GLY A 34 6.47 -10.71 -10.02
CA GLY A 34 7.52 -9.69 -10.10
C GLY A 34 8.25 -9.48 -8.77
N LYS A 35 9.29 -8.63 -8.82
CA LYS A 35 10.00 -8.19 -7.61
C LYS A 35 9.04 -7.36 -6.74
N PRO A 36 8.90 -7.65 -5.44
CA PRO A 36 7.98 -6.92 -4.58
C PRO A 36 8.52 -5.53 -4.22
N VAL A 37 7.64 -4.54 -4.32
CA VAL A 37 7.88 -3.16 -3.86
C VAL A 37 6.65 -2.67 -3.11
N VAL A 38 6.86 -2.01 -1.97
CA VAL A 38 5.79 -1.33 -1.23
C VAL A 38 5.91 0.16 -1.46
N PHE A 39 4.80 0.82 -1.79
CA PHE A 39 4.75 2.28 -1.94
C PHE A 39 4.16 2.91 -0.67
N LEU A 40 4.88 3.88 -0.09
CA LEU A 40 4.42 4.65 1.06
C LEU A 40 4.00 6.06 0.61
N HIS A 41 2.70 6.35 0.66
CA HIS A 41 2.22 7.70 0.34
C HIS A 41 2.63 8.73 1.41
N GLY A 42 2.68 10.00 0.99
CA GLY A 42 3.00 11.14 1.87
C GLY A 42 1.79 11.73 2.60
N GLY A 43 1.98 12.93 3.15
CA GLY A 43 1.01 13.67 3.95
C GLY A 43 1.62 14.05 5.31
N PRO A 44 1.40 13.26 6.40
CA PRO A 44 0.66 11.99 6.45
C PRO A 44 -0.86 12.17 6.22
N GLY A 45 -1.56 11.06 5.96
CA GLY A 45 -3.02 11.07 5.73
C GLY A 45 -3.47 11.41 4.30
N GLY A 46 -2.57 11.41 3.31
CA GLY A 46 -2.92 11.75 1.91
C GLY A 46 -3.69 10.65 1.17
N GLY A 47 -3.45 9.38 1.49
CA GLY A 47 -3.99 8.23 0.77
C GLY A 47 -3.36 8.02 -0.62
N MET A 48 -3.70 6.91 -1.24
CA MET A 48 -3.24 6.52 -2.56
C MET A 48 -4.04 7.19 -3.68
N ILE A 49 -3.36 7.48 -4.79
CA ILE A 49 -3.99 7.84 -6.07
C ILE A 49 -3.57 6.87 -7.19
N PRO A 50 -4.39 6.68 -8.24
CA PRO A 50 -4.07 5.76 -9.35
C PRO A 50 -2.70 6.00 -10.01
N LEU A 51 -2.23 7.25 -10.01
CA LEU A 51 -0.94 7.65 -10.57
C LEU A 51 0.24 6.89 -9.97
N TYR A 52 0.19 6.54 -8.68
CA TYR A 52 1.30 5.88 -7.98
C TYR A 52 1.64 4.49 -8.54
N ARG A 53 0.68 3.84 -9.20
CA ARG A 53 0.89 2.54 -9.88
C ARG A 53 1.81 2.67 -11.09
N GLN A 54 1.99 3.89 -11.62
CA GLN A 54 2.70 4.16 -12.86
C GLN A 54 4.20 4.47 -12.65
N TYR A 55 4.70 4.47 -11.41
CA TYR A 55 6.12 4.68 -11.14
C TYR A 55 7.00 3.44 -11.40
N PHE A 56 6.40 2.25 -11.48
CA PHE A 56 7.11 0.98 -11.57
C PHE A 56 6.77 0.24 -12.86
N ASP A 57 7.77 -0.41 -13.46
CA ASP A 57 7.56 -1.26 -14.65
C ASP A 57 6.59 -2.42 -14.31
N PRO A 58 5.36 -2.43 -14.87
CA PRO A 58 4.34 -3.40 -14.49
C PRO A 58 4.69 -4.83 -14.89
N LYS A 59 5.68 -5.04 -15.78
CA LYS A 59 6.16 -6.37 -16.16
C LYS A 59 7.17 -6.93 -15.16
N LYS A 60 7.86 -6.07 -14.41
CA LYS A 60 8.96 -6.46 -13.51
C LYS A 60 8.58 -6.45 -12.04
N TRP A 61 7.64 -5.59 -11.65
CA TRP A 61 7.33 -5.32 -10.25
C TRP A 61 5.97 -5.90 -9.84
N ARG A 62 5.94 -6.52 -8.66
CA ARG A 62 4.72 -6.75 -7.87
C ARG A 62 4.57 -5.54 -6.94
N ILE A 63 3.65 -4.66 -7.27
CA ILE A 63 3.53 -3.34 -6.63
C ILE A 63 2.46 -3.42 -5.55
N ILE A 64 2.85 -3.21 -4.30
CA ILE A 64 1.98 -3.21 -3.14
C ILE A 64 1.76 -1.75 -2.77
N LEU A 65 0.51 -1.33 -2.76
CA LEU A 65 0.13 0.00 -2.31
C LEU A 65 -0.93 -0.17 -1.22
N PHE A 66 -0.91 0.70 -0.20
CA PHE A 66 -1.93 0.71 0.84
C PHE A 66 -2.21 2.12 1.33
N ASP A 67 -3.41 2.33 1.86
CA ASP A 67 -3.79 3.55 2.56
C ASP A 67 -3.43 3.40 4.05
N GLN A 68 -2.68 4.35 4.60
CA GLN A 68 -2.36 4.37 6.04
C GLN A 68 -3.63 4.56 6.89
N ARG A 69 -3.50 4.31 8.20
CA ARG A 69 -4.61 4.47 9.16
C ARG A 69 -5.28 5.85 9.02
N GLY A 70 -6.60 5.87 9.07
CA GLY A 70 -7.37 7.13 9.07
C GLY A 70 -7.49 7.86 7.74
N CYS A 71 -6.98 7.32 6.62
CA CYS A 71 -7.01 8.03 5.33
C CYS A 71 -7.43 7.15 4.15
N GLY A 72 -7.72 7.81 3.02
CA GLY A 72 -8.11 7.12 1.79
C GLY A 72 -9.32 6.22 2.01
N ARG A 73 -9.16 4.94 1.71
CA ARG A 73 -10.17 3.88 1.88
C ARG A 73 -10.00 3.08 3.17
N SER A 74 -8.96 3.35 3.94
CA SER A 74 -8.77 2.74 5.26
C SER A 74 -9.80 3.27 6.25
N THR A 75 -10.22 2.42 7.18
CA THR A 75 -11.28 2.73 8.13
C THR A 75 -10.82 2.51 9.57
N PRO A 76 -11.35 3.30 10.52
CA PRO A 76 -12.26 4.44 10.32
C PRO A 76 -11.55 5.67 9.76
N HIS A 77 -12.25 6.44 8.93
CA HIS A 77 -11.71 7.65 8.30
C HIS A 77 -11.46 8.76 9.36
N ALA A 78 -10.34 9.47 9.23
CA ALA A 78 -9.86 10.53 10.13
C ALA A 78 -9.65 10.11 11.59
N GLU A 79 -9.54 8.80 11.88
CA GLU A 79 -9.26 8.31 13.22
C GLU A 79 -7.79 8.51 13.61
N LEU A 80 -7.59 9.12 14.79
CA LEU A 80 -6.27 9.48 15.32
C LEU A 80 -5.81 8.54 16.44
N SER A 81 -6.73 7.83 17.07
CA SER A 81 -6.42 6.81 18.07
C SER A 81 -5.58 5.72 17.44
N GLN A 82 -4.45 5.34 18.07
CA GLN A 82 -3.50 4.37 17.50
C GLN A 82 -3.02 4.77 16.08
N ASN A 83 -2.80 6.06 15.80
CA ASN A 83 -2.29 6.52 14.51
C ASN A 83 -0.93 7.21 14.68
N THR A 84 0.05 6.44 15.16
CA THR A 84 1.42 6.92 15.40
C THR A 84 2.40 6.38 14.35
N THR A 85 3.60 6.96 14.25
CA THR A 85 4.64 6.44 13.36
C THR A 85 4.92 4.95 13.59
N TRP A 86 4.97 4.51 14.86
CA TRP A 86 5.26 3.11 15.19
C TRP A 86 4.09 2.17 14.91
N ASP A 87 2.85 2.65 15.02
CA ASP A 87 1.67 1.94 14.53
C ASP A 87 1.77 1.66 13.03
N LEU A 88 2.15 2.67 12.24
CA LEU A 88 2.29 2.54 10.78
C LEU A 88 3.44 1.61 10.40
N VAL A 89 4.57 1.66 11.11
CA VAL A 89 5.68 0.69 10.93
C VAL A 89 5.21 -0.74 11.22
N SER A 90 4.41 -0.95 12.27
CA SER A 90 3.83 -2.27 12.57
C SER A 90 2.89 -2.76 11.47
N ASP A 91 2.11 -1.87 10.87
CA ASP A 91 1.17 -2.22 9.80
C ASP A 91 1.86 -2.63 8.50
N ILE A 92 2.98 -1.98 8.18
CA ILE A 92 3.84 -2.36 7.06
C ILE A 92 4.29 -3.82 7.21
N GLU A 93 4.73 -4.23 8.41
CA GLU A 93 5.10 -5.62 8.67
C GLU A 93 3.91 -6.59 8.66
N LYS A 94 2.76 -6.20 9.22
CA LYS A 94 1.53 -7.02 9.14
C LYS A 94 1.12 -7.27 7.70
N LEU A 95 1.18 -6.23 6.86
CA LEU A 95 0.86 -6.35 5.43
C LEU A 95 1.88 -7.24 4.70
N ARG A 96 3.17 -7.09 5.01
CA ARG A 96 4.24 -7.93 4.44
C ARG A 96 4.00 -9.42 4.72
N VAL A 97 3.71 -9.76 5.97
CA VAL A 97 3.43 -11.12 6.42
C VAL A 97 2.12 -11.63 5.80
N HIS A 98 1.06 -10.83 5.82
CA HIS A 98 -0.24 -11.16 5.21
C HIS A 98 -0.12 -11.51 3.72
N LEU A 99 0.75 -10.81 3.00
CA LEU A 99 1.01 -11.04 1.57
C LEU A 99 2.07 -12.12 1.30
N SER A 100 2.62 -12.74 2.35
CA SER A 100 3.68 -13.76 2.27
C SER A 100 4.92 -13.30 1.51
N ILE A 101 5.35 -12.06 1.76
CA ILE A 101 6.54 -11.46 1.12
C ILE A 101 7.71 -11.52 2.09
N GLU A 102 8.83 -12.14 1.74
CA GLU A 102 9.98 -12.21 2.64
C GLU A 102 10.67 -10.84 2.78
N LYS A 103 10.96 -10.19 1.66
CA LYS A 103 11.62 -8.87 1.56
C LYS A 103 11.03 -8.11 0.38
N TRP A 104 11.02 -6.79 0.47
CA TRP A 104 10.61 -5.90 -0.62
C TRP A 104 11.49 -4.65 -0.69
N VAL A 105 11.38 -3.92 -1.79
CA VAL A 105 11.87 -2.55 -1.87
C VAL A 105 10.85 -1.62 -1.20
N VAL A 106 11.34 -0.61 -0.50
CA VAL A 106 10.54 0.52 0.03
C VAL A 106 10.87 1.76 -0.78
#